data_AF-W8BFE8-F1
#
_entry.id   AF-W8BFE8-F1
#
_cell.length_a   1.000
_cell.length_b   1.000
_cell.length_c   1.000
_cell.angle_alpha   90.00
_cell.angle_beta   90.00
_cell.angle_gamma   90.00
#
_symmetry.space_group_name_H-M   'P 1'
#
loop_
_entity.id
_entity.type
_entity.pdbx_description
1 polymer ?
#
loop_
_entity_poly.entity_id
_entity_poly.type
_entity_poly.pdbx_seq_one_letter_code
_entity_poly.pdbx_strand_id
1 'polypeptide(L)'
;MGRRKDKPRLIPEQDKRICRAICLCQLTMVLSCVSIVYLSVAIYSPSLKAFKSGFELDPVMCQTVDRQMPNNCPWASCGEWCLTRTSGFCPQIHSVVRRNGTDIQLNNCTRITNTSCAMIDMNRLNKFNCNNGTVCNNIRGVFNCSNGHCKNMSEFFLCHHKPDGPTINSAKDNTKLNGFFECHGVHCTKIKKPFTCDRYCTKITTTSINVLLMHEDTVITADCDTAVAFNEARGSEHGVKIEPTEIWKDDDGQLLTNCATVRKEGDKIFATDCLNGTILEAGTLPQPFMNFTQFWSIYANSTHPVDPEQRFLPNQANLTIYTWKKLFINLEGCVNTLRGECKDFVARYGNDGDNNTAQSRYQCYYNKDPAVEFVVARYDLDKVYRELLVSLIVPIVLFVVSSISLCIITKSVKVGDDAKMRCVCSGEDSDLEDNYRGKQRKPNAQIYETDDDMDIRRRNIEEEPPHDTHEMIGSTKSLIPLSPATESGTSERTYDDEKASRCDAPEKPLVEL
;
A
#
# COMPACT_ATOMS: atom_id res chain seq x y z
N MET A 1 -70.62 41.97 16.63
CA MET A 1 -69.48 41.04 16.37
C MET A 1 -68.34 41.41 17.32
N GLY A 2 -67.63 40.43 17.88
CA GLY A 2 -66.41 40.68 18.66
C GLY A 2 -65.37 39.61 18.33
N ARG A 3 -64.26 39.99 17.68
CA ARG A 3 -63.13 39.07 17.46
C ARG A 3 -62.46 38.79 18.81
N ARG A 4 -62.47 37.54 19.26
CA ARG A 4 -61.51 37.08 20.27
C ARG A 4 -60.11 37.36 19.70
N LYS A 5 -59.29 38.10 20.44
CA LYS A 5 -57.85 38.15 20.18
C LYS A 5 -57.27 36.86 20.74
N ASP A 6 -56.77 35.98 19.88
CA ASP A 6 -55.99 34.84 20.34
C ASP A 6 -54.75 35.37 21.06
N LYS A 7 -54.58 34.97 22.33
CA LYS A 7 -53.37 35.29 23.07
C LYS A 7 -52.21 34.51 22.43
N PRO A 8 -51.06 35.14 22.14
CA PRO A 8 -49.89 34.39 21.70
C PRO A 8 -49.55 33.35 22.77
N ARG A 9 -49.25 32.12 22.35
CA ARG A 9 -48.85 31.04 23.27
C ARG A 9 -47.51 31.41 23.87
N LEU A 10 -47.49 31.88 25.13
CA LEU A 10 -46.26 31.94 25.90
C LEU A 10 -45.77 30.51 26.11
N ILE A 11 -44.70 30.15 25.41
CA ILE A 11 -43.95 28.93 25.70
C ILE A 11 -43.17 29.23 26.99
N PRO A 12 -43.41 28.53 28.11
CA PRO A 12 -42.64 28.75 29.32
C PRO A 12 -41.18 28.34 29.07
N GLU A 13 -40.21 29.03 29.70
CA GLU A 13 -38.83 28.56 29.66
C GLU A 13 -38.75 27.16 30.28
N GLN A 14 -38.36 26.19 29.44
CA GLN A 14 -38.11 24.81 29.83
C GLN A 14 -36.72 24.69 30.46
N ASP A 15 -36.51 23.69 31.32
CA ASP A 15 -35.18 23.41 31.84
C ASP A 15 -34.26 22.91 30.70
N LYS A 16 -33.34 23.81 30.32
CA LYS A 16 -32.31 23.59 29.28
C LYS A 16 -31.43 22.37 29.59
N ARG A 17 -31.31 21.94 30.86
CA ARG A 17 -30.60 20.72 31.27
C ARG A 17 -31.39 19.46 30.92
N ILE A 18 -32.68 19.40 31.27
CA ILE A 18 -33.56 18.27 30.96
C ILE A 18 -33.71 18.13 29.44
N CYS A 19 -33.98 19.21 28.72
CA CYS A 19 -34.11 19.19 27.26
C CYS A 19 -32.81 18.75 26.57
N ARG A 20 -31.65 19.20 27.06
CA ARG A 20 -30.33 18.76 26.54
C ARG A 20 -30.07 17.28 26.82
N ALA A 21 -30.42 16.77 28.00
CA ALA A 21 -30.26 15.36 28.35
C ALA A 21 -31.14 14.46 27.46
N ILE A 22 -32.42 14.80 27.27
CA ILE A 22 -33.34 14.09 26.38
C ILE A 22 -32.81 14.10 24.94
N CYS A 23 -32.43 15.28 24.43
CA CYS A 23 -31.94 15.44 23.07
C CYS A 23 -30.64 14.64 22.82
N LEU A 24 -29.68 14.66 23.77
CA LEU A 24 -28.47 13.85 23.68
C LEU A 24 -28.80 12.36 23.67
N CYS A 25 -29.66 11.86 24.57
CA CYS A 25 -30.01 10.44 24.62
C CYS A 25 -30.82 9.97 23.39
N GLN A 26 -31.66 10.83 22.81
CA GLN A 26 -32.34 10.53 21.55
C GLN A 26 -31.33 10.48 20.39
N LEU A 27 -30.39 11.42 20.33
CA LEU A 27 -29.34 11.45 19.31
C LEU A 27 -28.40 10.25 19.41
N THR A 28 -27.91 9.88 20.60
CA THR A 28 -27.05 8.71 20.79
C THR A 28 -27.78 7.40 20.50
N MET A 29 -29.07 7.28 20.80
CA MET A 29 -29.88 6.13 20.41
C MET A 29 -30.00 6.00 18.89
N VAL A 30 -30.36 7.08 18.18
CA VAL A 30 -30.49 7.09 16.72
C VAL A 30 -29.16 6.81 16.03
N LEU A 31 -28.07 7.48 16.45
CA LEU A 31 -26.74 7.26 15.91
C LEU A 31 -26.28 5.81 16.14
N SER A 32 -26.53 5.22 17.32
CA SER A 32 -26.18 3.82 17.60
C SER A 32 -26.90 2.85 16.67
N CYS A 33 -28.21 3.04 16.45
CA CYS A 33 -28.97 2.23 15.48
C CYS A 33 -28.40 2.33 14.06
N VAL A 34 -28.08 3.54 13.61
CA VAL A 34 -27.49 3.78 12.27
C VAL A 34 -26.11 3.13 12.19
N SER A 35 -25.26 3.28 13.21
CA SER A 35 -23.94 2.64 13.28
C SER A 35 -24.04 1.12 13.19
N ILE A 36 -24.95 0.47 13.92
CA ILE A 36 -25.13 -0.99 13.86
C ILE A 36 -25.44 -1.46 12.43
N VAL A 37 -26.33 -0.75 11.71
CA VAL A 37 -26.66 -1.08 10.32
C VAL A 37 -25.45 -0.94 9.40
N TYR A 38 -24.72 0.18 9.44
CA TYR A 38 -23.54 0.38 8.59
C TYR A 38 -22.39 -0.59 8.91
N LEU A 39 -22.11 -0.83 10.20
CA LEU A 39 -21.04 -1.72 10.65
C LEU A 39 -21.35 -3.20 10.35
N SER A 40 -22.63 -3.57 10.20
CA SER A 40 -23.01 -4.93 9.76
C SER A 40 -22.50 -5.25 8.35
N VAL A 41 -22.52 -4.27 7.44
CA VAL A 41 -22.02 -4.40 6.06
C VAL A 41 -20.50 -4.18 6.03
N ALA A 42 -20.02 -3.14 6.71
CA ALA A 42 -18.61 -2.71 6.63
C ALA A 42 -17.62 -3.58 7.41
N ILE A 43 -18.04 -4.23 8.50
CA ILE A 43 -17.13 -5.02 9.37
C ILE A 43 -17.66 -6.44 9.61
N TYR A 44 -18.91 -6.64 10.02
CA TYR A 44 -19.40 -7.98 10.37
C TYR A 44 -19.38 -8.94 9.17
N SER A 45 -19.89 -8.52 8.01
CA SER A 45 -19.88 -9.31 6.77
C SER A 45 -18.46 -9.74 6.34
N PRO A 46 -17.48 -8.85 6.13
CA PRO A 46 -16.12 -9.26 5.77
C PRO A 46 -15.40 -10.03 6.88
N SER A 47 -15.65 -9.73 8.17
CA SER A 47 -15.08 -10.52 9.28
C SER A 47 -15.58 -11.96 9.27
N LEU A 48 -16.88 -12.18 9.01
CA LEU A 48 -17.46 -13.51 8.91
C LEU A 48 -16.92 -14.29 7.70
N LYS A 49 -16.58 -13.61 6.59
CA LYS A 49 -15.82 -14.23 5.49
C LYS A 49 -14.43 -14.63 5.96
N ALA A 50 -13.71 -13.76 6.67
CA ALA A 50 -12.34 -14.03 7.13
C ALA A 50 -12.27 -15.26 8.05
N PHE A 51 -13.13 -15.35 9.09
CA PHE A 51 -13.18 -16.51 9.97
C PHE A 51 -13.60 -17.82 9.26
N LYS A 52 -14.33 -17.73 8.13
CA LYS A 52 -14.70 -18.89 7.30
C LYS A 52 -13.72 -19.19 6.17
N SER A 53 -12.68 -18.37 5.99
CA SER A 53 -11.83 -18.43 4.79
C SER A 53 -10.85 -19.59 4.79
N GLY A 54 -10.55 -20.19 5.95
CA GLY A 54 -9.68 -21.37 6.08
C GLY A 54 -8.19 -21.12 5.79
N PHE A 55 -7.75 -19.86 5.74
CA PHE A 55 -6.34 -19.51 5.56
C PHE A 55 -5.54 -19.80 6.84
N GLU A 56 -4.32 -20.30 6.66
CA GLU A 56 -3.36 -20.52 7.74
C GLU A 56 -2.99 -19.17 8.40
N LEU A 57 -2.75 -19.19 9.71
CA LEU A 57 -2.30 -18.02 10.47
C LEU A 57 -0.79 -17.81 10.44
N ASP A 58 -0.01 -18.87 10.23
CA ASP A 58 1.44 -18.78 10.07
C ASP A 58 1.79 -18.34 8.64
N PRO A 59 2.46 -17.18 8.44
CA PRO A 59 2.83 -16.72 7.12
C PRO A 59 3.94 -17.60 6.52
N VAL A 60 3.82 -17.87 5.22
CA VAL A 60 4.84 -18.55 4.41
C VAL A 60 5.44 -17.58 3.40
N MET A 61 6.54 -17.97 2.74
CA MET A 61 7.17 -17.10 1.74
C MET A 61 6.51 -17.29 0.37
N CYS A 62 5.95 -16.22 -0.16
CA CYS A 62 5.59 -16.11 -1.57
C CYS A 62 6.73 -15.51 -2.38
N GLN A 63 6.78 -15.89 -3.65
CA GLN A 63 7.71 -15.35 -4.63
C GLN A 63 6.98 -15.12 -5.96
N THR A 64 7.01 -13.89 -6.48
CA THR A 64 6.34 -13.54 -7.74
C THR A 64 7.06 -14.15 -8.93
N VAL A 65 6.29 -14.74 -9.86
CA VAL A 65 6.81 -15.44 -11.05
C VAL A 65 6.26 -14.91 -12.38
N ASP A 66 5.17 -14.14 -12.34
CA ASP A 66 4.56 -13.51 -13.50
C ASP A 66 3.79 -12.26 -13.04
N ARG A 67 3.93 -11.15 -13.78
CA ARG A 67 3.16 -9.93 -13.58
C ARG A 67 2.69 -9.41 -14.93
N GLN A 68 1.37 -9.31 -15.07
CA GLN A 68 0.71 -8.79 -16.26
C GLN A 68 -0.14 -7.55 -15.92
N MET A 69 -0.36 -6.69 -16.93
CA MET A 69 -1.26 -5.54 -16.85
C MET A 69 -2.16 -5.53 -18.10
N PRO A 70 -3.10 -6.49 -18.23
CA PRO A 70 -3.95 -6.60 -19.42
C PRO A 70 -5.03 -5.51 -19.48
N ASN A 71 -5.30 -5.01 -20.69
CA ASN A 71 -6.36 -4.02 -20.94
C ASN A 71 -7.77 -4.54 -20.62
N ASN A 72 -8.00 -5.86 -20.74
CA ASN A 72 -9.24 -6.51 -20.31
C ASN A 72 -9.00 -7.17 -18.94
N CYS A 73 -9.82 -6.84 -17.96
CA CYS A 73 -9.58 -7.18 -16.55
C CYS A 73 -10.57 -8.25 -16.04
N PRO A 74 -10.27 -9.56 -16.17
CA PRO A 74 -11.05 -10.62 -15.52
C PRO A 74 -10.97 -10.55 -13.99
N TRP A 75 -9.77 -10.30 -13.45
CA TRP A 75 -9.48 -10.14 -12.01
C TRP A 75 -8.29 -9.18 -11.83
N ALA A 76 -8.09 -8.64 -10.63
CA ALA A 76 -6.93 -7.81 -10.27
C ALA A 76 -6.40 -8.18 -8.89
N SER A 77 -5.10 -7.99 -8.68
CA SER A 77 -4.37 -8.27 -7.43
C SER A 77 -4.67 -7.25 -6.34
N CYS A 78 -4.92 -6.01 -6.76
CA CYS A 78 -5.35 -4.89 -5.94
C CYS A 78 -6.12 -3.91 -6.83
N GLY A 79 -7.40 -3.65 -6.51
CA GLY A 79 -8.19 -2.55 -7.04
C GLY A 79 -8.47 -1.46 -5.99
N GLU A 80 -8.44 -0.20 -6.39
CA GLU A 80 -8.95 0.89 -5.54
C GLU A 80 -10.47 1.02 -5.71
N TRP A 81 -11.19 1.21 -4.59
CA TRP A 81 -12.66 1.14 -4.43
C TRP A 81 -13.28 -0.23 -4.69
N CYS A 82 -13.51 -1.01 -3.62
CA CYS A 82 -14.17 -2.32 -3.69
C CYS A 82 -15.61 -2.31 -4.25
N LEU A 83 -16.27 -1.15 -4.30
CA LEU A 83 -17.65 -1.00 -4.81
C LEU A 83 -17.74 -0.91 -6.34
N THR A 84 -16.62 -0.71 -7.03
CA THR A 84 -16.57 -0.48 -8.48
C THR A 84 -15.55 -1.40 -9.13
N ARG A 85 -15.88 -1.98 -10.29
CA ARG A 85 -14.90 -2.75 -11.06
C ARG A 85 -13.78 -1.82 -11.54
N THR A 86 -12.53 -2.16 -11.22
CA THR A 86 -11.35 -1.40 -11.64
C THR A 86 -11.30 -1.26 -13.16
N SER A 87 -11.17 -0.02 -13.64
CA SER A 87 -11.00 0.31 -15.06
C SER A 87 -9.57 0.81 -15.30
N GLY A 88 -8.94 0.36 -16.38
CA GLY A 88 -7.57 0.72 -16.77
C GLY A 88 -6.46 0.12 -15.91
N PHE A 89 -6.53 0.20 -14.58
CA PHE A 89 -5.53 -0.36 -13.67
C PHE A 89 -5.91 -1.79 -13.24
N CYS A 90 -5.24 -2.78 -13.83
CA CYS A 90 -5.52 -4.20 -13.61
C CYS A 90 -4.23 -5.02 -13.44
N PRO A 91 -3.50 -4.88 -12.32
CA PRO A 91 -2.32 -5.69 -12.08
C PRO A 91 -2.71 -7.14 -11.79
N GLN A 92 -2.17 -8.09 -12.53
CA GLN A 92 -2.32 -9.52 -12.30
C GLN A 92 -0.95 -10.08 -11.93
N ILE A 93 -0.80 -10.53 -10.69
CA ILE A 93 0.44 -11.04 -10.13
C ILE A 93 0.21 -12.51 -9.76
N HIS A 94 1.03 -13.40 -10.32
CA HIS A 94 1.06 -14.82 -9.94
C HIS A 94 2.29 -15.13 -9.11
N SER A 95 2.11 -16.01 -8.13
CA SER A 95 3.12 -16.31 -7.11
C SER A 95 3.27 -17.81 -6.89
N VAL A 96 4.52 -18.23 -6.72
CA VAL A 96 4.88 -19.48 -6.06
C VAL A 96 4.70 -19.30 -4.56
N VAL A 97 4.11 -20.30 -3.90
CA VAL A 97 3.92 -20.38 -2.46
C VAL A 97 4.89 -21.43 -1.93
N ARG A 98 5.80 -21.08 -1.04
CA ARG A 98 6.83 -21.99 -0.52
C ARG A 98 7.06 -21.83 0.98
N ARG A 99 7.63 -22.86 1.60
CA ARG A 99 8.18 -22.76 2.96
C ARG A 99 9.40 -21.85 3.01
N ASN A 100 9.73 -21.43 4.22
CA ASN A 100 10.95 -20.69 4.52
C ASN A 100 12.15 -21.64 4.36
N GLY A 101 13.24 -21.14 3.76
CA GLY A 101 14.54 -21.80 3.73
C GLY A 101 15.26 -21.75 5.08
N THR A 102 16.57 -21.94 5.05
CA THR A 102 17.38 -21.96 6.27
C THR A 102 17.96 -20.60 6.60
N ASP A 103 17.92 -20.24 7.88
CA ASP A 103 18.58 -19.08 8.46
C ASP A 103 20.01 -19.48 8.83
N ILE A 104 20.99 -18.67 8.40
CA ILE A 104 22.43 -18.94 8.57
C ILE A 104 23.18 -17.75 9.19
N GLN A 105 24.30 -18.05 9.85
CA GLN A 105 25.31 -17.08 10.29
C GLN A 105 26.66 -17.50 9.73
N LEU A 106 27.32 -16.57 9.04
CA LEU A 106 28.72 -16.70 8.62
C LEU A 106 29.62 -15.99 9.63
N ASN A 107 30.78 -16.58 9.90
CA ASN A 107 31.75 -16.11 10.91
C ASN A 107 33.05 -15.62 10.28
N ASN A 108 33.70 -14.67 10.97
CA ASN A 108 35.01 -14.11 10.63
C ASN A 108 35.10 -13.52 9.20
N CYS A 109 34.00 -12.93 8.73
CA CYS A 109 33.85 -12.45 7.37
C CYS A 109 34.60 -11.13 7.13
N THR A 110 35.73 -11.21 6.43
CA THR A 110 36.48 -10.06 5.93
C THR A 110 36.07 -9.70 4.49
N ARG A 111 36.66 -8.62 3.95
CA ARG A 111 36.53 -8.15 2.55
C ARG A 111 35.11 -7.96 2.00
N ILE A 112 34.10 -7.86 2.87
CA ILE A 112 32.68 -7.80 2.47
C ILE A 112 32.41 -6.64 1.49
N THR A 113 32.03 -6.95 0.24
CA THR A 113 31.59 -5.95 -0.75
C THR A 113 30.19 -6.25 -1.29
N ASN A 114 29.37 -5.20 -1.38
CA ASN A 114 27.99 -5.29 -1.85
C ASN A 114 27.91 -4.69 -3.26
N THR A 115 27.60 -5.51 -4.27
CA THR A 115 27.45 -5.07 -5.66
C THR A 115 25.98 -5.17 -6.07
N SER A 116 25.33 -4.05 -6.38
CA SER A 116 23.91 -4.00 -6.76
C SER A 116 23.72 -3.73 -8.24
N CYS A 117 22.80 -4.45 -8.89
CA CYS A 117 22.25 -4.06 -10.19
C CYS A 117 20.71 -4.07 -10.13
N ALA A 118 20.14 -3.02 -9.52
CA ALA A 118 18.70 -2.88 -9.29
C ALA A 118 17.90 -2.52 -10.54
N MET A 119 16.63 -2.94 -10.62
CA MET A 119 15.76 -2.57 -11.74
C MET A 119 15.58 -1.04 -11.82
N ILE A 120 15.80 -0.45 -13.01
CA ILE A 120 15.83 1.00 -13.19
C ILE A 120 14.41 1.53 -13.41
N ASP A 121 13.87 2.25 -12.43
CA ASP A 121 12.63 3.01 -12.61
C ASP A 121 12.84 4.11 -13.67
N MET A 122 12.17 3.94 -14.81
CA MET A 122 12.18 4.87 -15.94
C MET A 122 11.63 6.27 -15.59
N ASN A 123 11.08 6.48 -14.39
CA ASN A 123 10.67 7.79 -13.89
C ASN A 123 11.78 8.55 -13.14
N ARG A 124 12.79 7.84 -12.61
CA ARG A 124 13.98 8.41 -11.96
C ARG A 124 15.03 8.92 -12.95
N LEU A 125 15.00 8.45 -14.20
CA LEU A 125 15.84 8.96 -15.30
C LEU A 125 15.75 10.48 -15.41
N ASN A 126 16.90 11.16 -15.54
CA ASN A 126 16.96 12.61 -15.69
C ASN A 126 16.15 13.09 -16.91
N LYS A 127 15.24 14.04 -16.68
CA LYS A 127 14.29 14.59 -17.68
C LYS A 127 14.77 15.93 -18.20
N PHE A 128 15.30 15.94 -19.42
CA PHE A 128 15.76 17.12 -20.13
C PHE A 128 14.60 17.71 -20.92
N ASN A 129 14.30 19.01 -20.72
CA ASN A 129 13.30 19.73 -21.48
C ASN A 129 13.97 20.56 -22.58
N CYS A 130 14.15 19.98 -23.77
CA CYS A 130 14.79 20.65 -24.90
C CYS A 130 13.95 21.82 -25.44
N ASN A 131 12.66 21.93 -25.10
CA ASN A 131 11.85 23.08 -25.45
C ASN A 131 12.28 24.36 -24.67
N ASN A 132 13.07 24.23 -23.60
CA ASN A 132 13.79 25.33 -22.97
C ASN A 132 15.21 25.43 -23.59
N GLY A 133 15.44 26.46 -24.40
CA GLY A 133 16.44 26.53 -25.50
C GLY A 133 17.94 26.49 -25.16
N THR A 134 18.32 25.99 -23.98
CA THR A 134 19.73 25.77 -23.59
C THR A 134 19.98 24.37 -22.99
N VAL A 135 18.95 23.69 -22.51
CA VAL A 135 19.06 22.46 -21.69
C VAL A 135 19.67 21.27 -22.47
N CYS A 136 19.46 21.22 -23.79
CA CYS A 136 19.89 20.12 -24.65
C CYS A 136 21.08 20.50 -25.56
N ASN A 137 21.86 21.51 -25.20
CA ASN A 137 22.99 21.98 -26.02
C ASN A 137 24.27 21.15 -25.86
N ASN A 138 24.42 20.45 -24.73
CA ASN A 138 25.61 19.65 -24.41
C ASN A 138 25.23 18.28 -23.82
N ILE A 139 24.29 17.59 -24.45
CA ILE A 139 23.86 16.24 -24.04
C ILE A 139 24.62 15.17 -24.82
N ARG A 140 24.97 14.05 -24.16
CA ARG A 140 25.69 12.94 -24.80
C ARG A 140 25.12 11.59 -24.35
N GLY A 141 24.96 10.68 -25.31
CA GLY A 141 24.41 9.34 -25.09
C GLY A 141 23.07 9.11 -25.80
N VAL A 142 22.37 8.03 -25.44
CA VAL A 142 21.07 7.65 -26.00
C VAL A 142 19.94 8.26 -25.19
N PHE A 143 19.02 8.92 -25.87
CA PHE A 143 17.86 9.59 -25.28
C PHE A 143 16.55 9.02 -25.83
N ASN A 144 15.57 8.81 -24.95
CA ASN A 144 14.19 8.56 -25.33
C ASN A 144 13.41 9.89 -25.22
N CYS A 145 12.95 10.42 -26.35
CA CYS A 145 12.33 11.74 -26.45
C CYS A 145 10.84 11.67 -26.83
N SER A 146 10.04 12.57 -26.27
CA SER A 146 8.63 12.77 -26.64
C SER A 146 8.37 14.28 -26.72
N ASN A 147 8.21 14.78 -27.94
CA ASN A 147 7.93 16.20 -28.27
C ASN A 147 8.88 17.18 -27.55
N GLY A 148 10.19 16.91 -27.57
CA GLY A 148 11.22 17.74 -26.93
C GLY A 148 11.48 17.46 -25.44
N HIS A 149 10.70 16.60 -24.79
CA HIS A 149 11.01 16.07 -23.46
C HIS A 149 11.81 14.77 -23.58
N CYS A 150 13.09 14.78 -23.21
CA CYS A 150 14.01 13.66 -23.39
C CYS A 150 14.46 13.06 -22.05
N LYS A 151 14.58 11.74 -21.96
CA LYS A 151 15.17 11.00 -20.83
C LYS A 151 16.51 10.40 -21.25
N ASN A 152 17.58 10.61 -20.47
CA ASN A 152 18.89 10.02 -20.74
C ASN A 152 18.89 8.52 -20.38
N MET A 153 18.90 7.63 -21.37
CA MET A 153 19.01 6.19 -21.12
C MET A 153 20.46 5.77 -20.82
N SER A 154 21.45 6.43 -21.42
CA SER A 154 22.88 6.12 -21.21
C SER A 154 23.41 6.40 -19.80
N GLU A 155 22.59 6.94 -18.90
CA GLU A 155 22.88 7.04 -17.47
C GLU A 155 22.87 5.66 -16.77
N PHE A 156 22.03 4.72 -17.24
CA PHE A 156 21.88 3.39 -16.63
C PHE A 156 21.85 2.22 -17.64
N PHE A 157 21.95 2.49 -18.95
CA PHE A 157 21.82 1.50 -20.01
C PHE A 157 22.94 1.61 -21.06
N LEU A 158 23.57 0.48 -21.39
CA LEU A 158 24.51 0.33 -22.49
C LEU A 158 23.76 -0.18 -23.73
N CYS A 159 23.41 0.74 -24.64
CA CYS A 159 22.57 0.44 -25.79
C CYS A 159 23.37 0.08 -27.05
N HIS A 160 23.14 -1.11 -27.61
CA HIS A 160 23.75 -1.62 -28.84
C HIS A 160 22.93 -1.20 -30.05
N HIS A 161 23.26 -0.04 -30.63
CA HIS A 161 22.45 0.62 -31.66
C HIS A 161 23.29 1.04 -32.87
N LYS A 162 22.61 1.43 -33.97
CA LYS A 162 23.23 2.05 -35.15
C LYS A 162 22.39 3.29 -35.56
N PRO A 163 23.00 4.49 -35.68
CA PRO A 163 22.28 5.73 -35.95
C PRO A 163 21.90 5.88 -37.44
N ASP A 164 20.89 5.13 -37.88
CA ASP A 164 20.43 5.06 -39.30
C ASP A 164 19.38 6.14 -39.69
N GLY A 165 19.21 7.19 -38.87
CA GLY A 165 18.18 8.22 -39.07
C GLY A 165 18.73 9.60 -39.42
N PRO A 166 17.85 10.60 -39.64
CA PRO A 166 18.29 11.98 -39.79
C PRO A 166 18.88 12.52 -38.49
N THR A 167 19.93 13.35 -38.60
CA THR A 167 20.45 14.16 -37.50
C THR A 167 19.63 15.44 -37.34
N ILE A 168 19.12 15.66 -36.13
CA ILE A 168 18.32 16.82 -35.73
C ILE A 168 19.18 17.71 -34.81
N ASN A 169 19.03 19.03 -34.91
CA ASN A 169 19.69 19.95 -33.98
C ASN A 169 18.84 20.13 -32.71
N SER A 170 19.35 19.72 -31.55
CA SER A 170 18.64 19.72 -30.26
C SER A 170 18.43 21.09 -29.61
N ALA A 171 18.95 22.16 -30.23
CA ALA A 171 18.75 23.55 -29.81
C ALA A 171 17.79 24.33 -30.74
N LYS A 172 17.63 23.92 -32.01
CA LYS A 172 16.80 24.59 -33.03
C LYS A 172 15.54 23.83 -33.46
N ASP A 173 15.58 22.50 -33.49
CA ASP A 173 14.54 21.63 -34.08
C ASP A 173 13.81 20.79 -33.01
N ASN A 174 13.69 21.34 -31.80
CA ASN A 174 13.50 20.60 -30.55
C ASN A 174 12.15 19.88 -30.50
N THR A 175 11.13 20.42 -31.15
CA THR A 175 9.79 19.82 -31.32
C THR A 175 9.79 18.57 -32.19
N LYS A 176 10.81 18.36 -33.03
CA LYS A 176 10.97 17.17 -33.90
C LYS A 176 11.63 15.99 -33.17
N LEU A 177 12.07 16.18 -31.92
CA LEU A 177 12.61 15.13 -31.06
C LEU A 177 11.49 14.27 -30.47
N ASN A 178 11.09 13.24 -31.23
CA ASN A 178 10.15 12.20 -30.81
C ASN A 178 10.68 10.81 -31.25
N GLY A 179 10.77 9.86 -30.30
CA GLY A 179 11.43 8.56 -30.44
C GLY A 179 12.84 8.55 -29.83
N PHE A 180 13.63 7.53 -30.17
CA PHE A 180 14.99 7.35 -29.67
C PHE A 180 16.04 8.07 -30.52
N PHE A 181 17.03 8.68 -29.87
CA PHE A 181 18.12 9.42 -30.52
C PHE A 181 19.46 9.13 -29.86
N GLU A 182 20.52 9.05 -30.66
CA GLU A 182 21.90 9.15 -30.18
C GLU A 182 22.33 10.62 -30.29
N CYS A 183 22.65 11.26 -29.17
CA CYS A 183 23.05 12.66 -29.12
C CYS A 183 24.55 12.80 -28.81
N HIS A 184 25.20 13.74 -29.50
CA HIS A 184 26.55 14.23 -29.21
C HIS A 184 26.55 15.77 -29.29
N GLY A 185 26.42 16.43 -28.14
CA GLY A 185 26.34 17.89 -28.04
C GLY A 185 24.99 18.43 -28.51
N VAL A 186 25.01 19.22 -29.59
CA VAL A 186 23.80 19.79 -30.25
C VAL A 186 23.22 18.90 -31.35
N HIS A 187 23.84 17.76 -31.66
CA HIS A 187 23.47 16.89 -32.78
C HIS A 187 22.90 15.57 -32.28
N CYS A 188 21.62 15.31 -32.55
CA CYS A 188 20.90 14.10 -32.15
C CYS A 188 20.43 13.33 -33.38
N THR A 189 21.01 12.15 -33.63
CA THR A 189 20.68 11.29 -34.78
C THR A 189 19.63 10.25 -34.40
N LYS A 190 18.52 10.18 -35.15
CA LYS A 190 17.40 9.30 -34.80
C LYS A 190 17.75 7.82 -34.97
N ILE A 191 17.46 7.01 -33.96
CA ILE A 191 17.57 5.55 -34.04
C ILE A 191 16.24 5.02 -34.59
N LYS A 192 16.26 4.42 -35.78
CA LYS A 192 15.05 3.92 -36.48
C LYS A 192 14.79 2.43 -36.30
N LYS A 193 15.84 1.62 -36.17
CA LYS A 193 15.73 0.16 -35.99
C LYS A 193 15.49 -0.18 -34.52
N PRO A 194 14.83 -1.30 -34.20
CA PRO A 194 14.88 -1.84 -32.84
C PRO A 194 16.33 -2.11 -32.44
N PHE A 195 16.65 -1.86 -31.18
CA PHE A 195 17.98 -2.00 -30.60
C PHE A 195 17.86 -2.56 -29.18
N THR A 196 18.87 -3.29 -28.74
CA THR A 196 18.93 -3.82 -27.37
C THR A 196 19.71 -2.88 -26.47
N CYS A 197 19.37 -2.87 -25.18
CA CYS A 197 20.12 -2.14 -24.17
C CYS A 197 20.39 -3.05 -22.98
N ASP A 198 21.66 -3.33 -22.71
CA ASP A 198 22.08 -3.99 -21.48
C ASP A 198 21.99 -2.98 -20.33
N ARG A 199 21.75 -3.46 -19.12
CA ARG A 199 21.74 -2.62 -17.91
C ARG A 199 23.18 -2.38 -17.46
N TYR A 200 23.51 -1.14 -17.10
CA TYR A 200 24.86 -0.79 -16.62
C TYR A 200 25.04 -1.26 -15.17
N CYS A 201 25.32 -2.55 -15.02
CA CYS A 201 25.75 -3.11 -13.74
C CYS A 201 27.23 -2.80 -13.50
N THR A 202 27.60 -2.52 -12.24
CA THR A 202 29.00 -2.54 -11.82
C THR A 202 29.58 -3.96 -11.90
N LYS A 203 30.91 -4.05 -12.02
CA LYS A 203 31.62 -5.34 -11.95
C LYS A 203 31.63 -5.84 -10.50
N ILE A 204 31.42 -7.13 -10.32
CA ILE A 204 31.53 -7.82 -9.03
C ILE A 204 33.01 -8.20 -8.84
N THR A 205 33.61 -7.82 -7.71
CA THR A 205 35.00 -8.18 -7.37
C THR A 205 35.06 -9.64 -6.90
N THR A 206 36.03 -10.41 -7.41
CA THR A 206 36.18 -11.85 -7.10
C THR A 206 37.51 -12.21 -6.44
N THR A 207 38.38 -11.22 -6.20
CA THR A 207 39.73 -11.42 -5.63
C THR A 207 39.70 -11.84 -4.16
N SER A 208 40.09 -13.08 -3.88
CA SER A 208 40.09 -13.65 -2.52
C SER A 208 38.72 -13.47 -1.84
N ILE A 209 37.72 -14.13 -2.42
CA ILE A 209 36.41 -14.34 -1.81
C ILE A 209 36.11 -15.84 -1.83
N ASN A 210 35.36 -16.31 -0.84
CA ASN A 210 34.88 -17.68 -0.76
C ASN A 210 33.35 -17.76 -0.64
N VAL A 211 32.68 -16.69 -0.23
CA VAL A 211 31.22 -16.65 -0.08
C VAL A 211 30.58 -15.63 -1.04
N LEU A 212 29.50 -16.07 -1.69
CA LEU A 212 28.65 -15.29 -2.57
C LEU A 212 27.19 -15.41 -2.13
N LEU A 213 26.64 -14.34 -1.57
CA LEU A 213 25.23 -14.24 -1.18
C LEU A 213 24.47 -13.39 -2.18
N MET A 214 23.46 -13.96 -2.84
CA MET A 214 22.44 -13.18 -3.54
C MET A 214 21.40 -12.68 -2.55
N HIS A 215 21.08 -11.39 -2.60
CA HIS A 215 20.01 -10.77 -1.82
C HIS A 215 19.35 -9.67 -2.66
N GLU A 216 18.09 -9.90 -3.05
CA GLU A 216 17.40 -9.11 -4.08
C GLU A 216 18.31 -8.91 -5.32
N ASP A 217 18.27 -7.73 -5.95
CA ASP A 217 19.12 -7.33 -7.08
C ASP A 217 20.60 -7.11 -6.68
N THR A 218 21.06 -7.64 -5.54
CA THR A 218 22.42 -7.44 -5.01
C THR A 218 23.17 -8.76 -4.82
N VAL A 219 24.48 -8.73 -5.09
CA VAL A 219 25.44 -9.80 -4.79
C VAL A 219 26.41 -9.27 -3.74
N ILE A 220 26.38 -9.90 -2.57
CA ILE A 220 27.30 -9.65 -1.47
C ILE A 220 28.40 -10.71 -1.57
N THR A 221 29.65 -10.26 -1.63
CA THR A 221 30.84 -11.13 -1.70
C THR A 221 31.64 -10.98 -0.41
N ALA A 222 32.16 -12.08 0.13
CA ALA A 222 32.88 -12.09 1.40
C ALA A 222 33.96 -13.19 1.46
N ASP A 223 34.82 -13.08 2.48
CA ASP A 223 35.98 -13.93 2.77
C ASP A 223 35.81 -14.39 4.24
N CYS A 224 35.14 -15.54 4.48
CA CYS A 224 34.63 -16.01 5.79
C CYS A 224 35.11 -17.43 6.14
N ASP A 225 35.33 -17.74 7.43
CA ASP A 225 35.86 -19.07 7.83
C ASP A 225 34.82 -20.20 7.76
N THR A 226 33.60 -19.95 8.26
CA THR A 226 32.58 -20.98 8.53
C THR A 226 31.15 -20.46 8.38
N ALA A 227 30.22 -21.35 8.05
CA ALA A 227 28.77 -21.13 8.09
C ALA A 227 28.08 -22.08 9.08
N VAL A 228 27.16 -21.54 9.89
CA VAL A 228 26.25 -22.31 10.76
C VAL A 228 24.79 -22.03 10.42
N ALA A 229 23.93 -23.05 10.50
CA ALA A 229 22.48 -22.98 10.31
C ALA A 229 21.73 -23.11 11.66
N PHE A 230 20.57 -22.45 11.76
CA PHE A 230 19.72 -22.46 12.97
C PHE A 230 18.40 -23.25 12.82
N ASN A 231 18.10 -23.75 11.62
CA ASN A 231 16.91 -24.54 11.33
C ASN A 231 17.17 -25.59 10.24
N GLU A 232 16.45 -26.70 10.35
CA GLU A 232 16.35 -27.77 9.34
C GLU A 232 15.09 -27.53 8.49
N ALA A 233 15.23 -27.60 7.17
CA ALA A 233 14.12 -27.63 6.24
C ALA A 233 13.55 -29.04 6.06
N ARG A 234 12.22 -29.16 5.90
CA ARG A 234 11.50 -30.44 5.76
C ARG A 234 10.55 -30.44 4.57
N GLY A 235 11.07 -30.00 3.42
CA GLY A 235 10.30 -29.89 2.17
C GLY A 235 9.08 -28.97 2.34
N SER A 236 7.88 -29.53 2.21
CA SER A 236 6.60 -28.82 2.35
C SER A 236 6.08 -28.69 3.79
N GLU A 237 6.72 -29.33 4.78
CA GLU A 237 6.40 -29.16 6.21
C GLU A 237 7.02 -27.88 6.81
N HIS A 238 6.69 -27.57 8.06
CA HIS A 238 7.33 -26.48 8.77
C HIS A 238 8.78 -26.85 9.14
N GLY A 239 9.73 -25.96 8.81
CA GLY A 239 11.12 -26.12 9.23
C GLY A 239 11.28 -26.06 10.74
N VAL A 240 12.19 -26.87 11.28
CA VAL A 240 12.39 -27.05 12.73
C VAL A 240 13.63 -26.28 13.17
N LYS A 241 13.53 -25.48 14.24
CA LYS A 241 14.71 -24.84 14.84
C LYS A 241 15.57 -25.88 15.55
N ILE A 242 16.87 -25.81 15.32
CA ILE A 242 17.87 -26.75 15.85
C ILE A 242 18.97 -25.99 16.60
N GLU A 243 19.86 -26.71 17.28
CA GLU A 243 21.09 -26.10 17.81
C GLU A 243 22.02 -25.71 16.65
N PRO A 244 22.84 -24.63 16.79
CA PRO A 244 23.63 -24.09 15.68
C PRO A 244 24.57 -25.14 15.08
N THR A 245 24.23 -25.59 13.87
CA THR A 245 24.91 -26.70 13.19
C THR A 245 25.79 -26.16 12.08
N GLU A 246 27.06 -26.58 12.04
CA GLU A 246 28.01 -26.20 11.00
C GLU A 246 27.66 -26.88 9.67
N ILE A 247 27.61 -26.10 8.59
CA ILE A 247 27.16 -26.58 7.26
C ILE A 247 28.19 -26.38 6.13
N TRP A 248 29.23 -25.56 6.34
CA TRP A 248 30.26 -25.27 5.34
C TRP A 248 31.49 -24.60 6.01
N LYS A 249 32.68 -24.88 5.49
CA LYS A 249 33.97 -24.23 5.76
C LYS A 249 34.65 -23.75 4.48
N ASP A 250 35.60 -22.82 4.60
CA ASP A 250 36.48 -22.41 3.50
C ASP A 250 37.17 -23.60 2.78
N ASP A 251 37.60 -24.62 3.54
CA ASP A 251 38.19 -25.86 3.02
C ASP A 251 37.27 -26.64 2.05
N ASP A 252 35.94 -26.48 2.14
CA ASP A 252 34.97 -27.21 1.33
C ASP A 252 34.84 -26.64 -0.10
N GLY A 253 35.31 -25.40 -0.34
CA GLY A 253 35.17 -24.68 -1.61
C GLY A 253 34.27 -23.45 -1.51
N GLN A 254 33.92 -22.82 -2.64
CA GLN A 254 33.28 -21.49 -2.61
C GLN A 254 31.76 -21.59 -2.50
N LEU A 255 31.17 -21.07 -1.42
CA LEU A 255 29.74 -21.10 -1.13
C LEU A 255 28.96 -20.07 -1.94
N LEU A 256 27.97 -20.53 -2.72
CA LEU A 256 26.99 -19.70 -3.42
C LEU A 256 25.58 -19.99 -2.87
N THR A 257 24.85 -18.97 -2.41
CA THR A 257 23.46 -19.12 -1.93
C THR A 257 22.63 -17.85 -2.11
N ASN A 258 21.31 -17.94 -1.95
CA ASN A 258 20.35 -16.89 -2.25
C ASN A 258 19.34 -16.68 -1.11
N CYS A 259 19.39 -15.53 -0.45
CA CYS A 259 18.69 -15.24 0.82
C CYS A 259 17.67 -14.10 0.70
N ALA A 260 16.57 -14.17 1.47
CA ALA A 260 15.56 -13.10 1.45
C ALA A 260 16.00 -11.85 2.22
N THR A 261 16.71 -11.98 3.35
CA THR A 261 17.31 -10.82 4.05
C THR A 261 18.74 -11.13 4.48
N VAL A 262 19.60 -10.10 4.50
CA VAL A 262 20.98 -10.20 4.96
C VAL A 262 21.29 -9.01 5.88
N ARG A 263 21.91 -9.28 7.04
CA ARG A 263 22.31 -8.30 8.05
C ARG A 263 23.76 -8.53 8.45
N LYS A 264 24.61 -7.50 8.32
CA LYS A 264 25.99 -7.51 8.81
C LYS A 264 26.04 -7.00 10.25
N GLU A 265 26.83 -7.67 11.10
CA GLU A 265 27.11 -7.25 12.48
C GLU A 265 28.58 -7.54 12.81
N GLY A 266 29.42 -6.51 12.79
CA GLY A 266 30.88 -6.67 12.88
C GLY A 266 31.41 -7.57 11.75
N ASP A 267 32.15 -8.60 12.12
CA ASP A 267 32.73 -9.61 11.21
C ASP A 267 31.81 -10.84 11.04
N LYS A 268 30.51 -10.68 11.30
CA LYS A 268 29.48 -11.70 11.07
C LYS A 268 28.45 -11.24 10.06
N ILE A 269 27.94 -12.19 9.28
CA ILE A 269 26.81 -11.98 8.37
C ILE A 269 25.70 -12.95 8.78
N PHE A 270 24.58 -12.40 9.23
CA PHE A 270 23.34 -13.14 9.44
C PHE A 270 22.50 -13.06 8.16
N ALA A 271 21.97 -14.17 7.69
CA ALA A 271 21.08 -14.21 6.54
C ALA A 271 19.88 -15.13 6.81
N THR A 272 18.70 -14.74 6.34
CA THR A 272 17.43 -15.44 6.62
C THR A 272 16.75 -15.92 5.36
N ASP A 273 16.04 -17.04 5.44
CA ASP A 273 15.34 -17.66 4.30
C ASP A 273 16.29 -17.83 3.09
N CYS A 274 17.41 -18.53 3.33
CA CYS A 274 18.41 -18.86 2.30
C CYS A 274 18.09 -20.18 1.59
N LEU A 275 18.32 -20.18 0.28
CA LEU A 275 17.94 -21.22 -0.67
C LEU A 275 19.04 -21.48 -1.71
N ASN A 276 18.97 -22.63 -2.36
CA ASN A 276 19.86 -23.03 -3.45
C ASN A 276 21.34 -22.92 -3.04
N GLY A 277 21.69 -23.41 -1.84
CA GLY A 277 23.06 -23.44 -1.37
C GLY A 277 23.87 -24.44 -2.16
N THR A 278 24.88 -23.95 -2.87
CA THR A 278 25.75 -24.74 -3.73
C THR A 278 27.22 -24.45 -3.43
N ILE A 279 28.06 -25.45 -3.64
CA ILE A 279 29.51 -25.35 -3.53
C ILE A 279 30.08 -25.28 -4.95
N LEU A 280 30.87 -24.25 -5.22
CA LEU A 280 31.53 -24.03 -6.51
C LEU A 280 32.97 -24.57 -6.46
N GLU A 281 33.36 -25.32 -7.50
CA GLU A 281 34.71 -25.84 -7.64
C GLU A 281 35.75 -24.71 -7.79
N ALA A 282 36.95 -24.94 -7.25
CA ALA A 282 38.04 -23.96 -7.29
C ALA A 282 38.43 -23.59 -8.74
N GLY A 283 38.35 -22.30 -9.06
CA GLY A 283 38.65 -21.76 -10.39
C GLY A 283 37.43 -21.52 -11.30
N THR A 284 36.22 -21.85 -10.85
CA THR A 284 34.96 -21.50 -11.57
C THR A 284 34.69 -19.99 -11.60
N LEU A 285 35.03 -19.26 -10.55
CA LEU A 285 34.89 -17.80 -10.50
C LEU A 285 36.04 -17.11 -11.27
N PRO A 286 35.75 -16.32 -12.33
CA PRO A 286 36.78 -15.63 -13.09
C PRO A 286 37.38 -14.48 -12.27
N GLN A 287 38.70 -14.31 -12.37
CA GLN A 287 39.50 -13.33 -11.62
C GLN A 287 39.99 -12.19 -12.53
N PRO A 288 40.16 -10.95 -12.02
CA PRO A 288 39.87 -10.44 -10.67
C PRO A 288 38.45 -9.87 -10.51
N PHE A 289 37.62 -9.94 -11.56
CA PHE A 289 36.24 -9.46 -11.56
C PHE A 289 35.34 -10.33 -12.45
N MET A 290 34.03 -10.29 -12.19
CA MET A 290 33.00 -10.85 -13.06
C MET A 290 31.87 -9.86 -13.35
N ASN A 291 31.19 -10.05 -14.48
CA ASN A 291 29.97 -9.32 -14.83
C ASN A 291 28.73 -10.07 -14.31
N PHE A 292 27.62 -9.37 -14.06
CA PHE A 292 26.36 -9.99 -13.61
C PHE A 292 25.86 -11.11 -14.55
N THR A 293 26.02 -10.97 -15.87
CA THR A 293 25.67 -12.02 -16.83
C THR A 293 26.46 -13.31 -16.63
N GLN A 294 27.73 -13.21 -16.20
CA GLN A 294 28.55 -14.38 -15.86
C GLN A 294 28.09 -14.99 -14.53
N PHE A 295 27.86 -14.16 -13.50
CA PHE A 295 27.30 -14.60 -12.22
C PHE A 295 25.98 -15.37 -12.39
N TRP A 296 25.04 -14.85 -13.17
CA TRP A 296 23.77 -15.55 -13.46
C TRP A 296 23.99 -16.87 -14.21
N SER A 297 24.96 -16.95 -15.13
CA SER A 297 25.30 -18.21 -15.80
C SER A 297 25.96 -19.24 -14.86
N ILE A 298 26.71 -18.79 -13.85
CA ILE A 298 27.31 -19.66 -12.83
C ILE A 298 26.22 -20.17 -11.88
N TYR A 299 25.34 -19.29 -11.39
CA TYR A 299 24.19 -19.64 -10.54
C TYR A 299 23.16 -20.56 -11.24
N ALA A 300 23.01 -20.45 -12.56
CA ALA A 300 22.16 -21.37 -13.34
C ALA A 300 22.81 -22.75 -13.56
N ASN A 301 24.15 -22.82 -13.56
CA ASN A 301 24.91 -24.05 -13.78
C ASN A 301 25.40 -24.72 -12.48
N SER A 302 25.27 -24.06 -11.32
CA SER A 302 25.69 -24.61 -10.02
C SER A 302 24.73 -25.71 -9.57
N THR A 303 25.19 -26.96 -9.67
CA THR A 303 24.38 -28.17 -9.43
C THR A 303 24.82 -28.99 -8.22
N HIS A 304 25.94 -28.66 -7.58
CA HIS A 304 26.47 -29.35 -6.40
C HIS A 304 25.91 -28.68 -5.13
N PRO A 305 24.91 -29.27 -4.44
CA PRO A 305 24.35 -28.69 -3.23
C PRO A 305 25.34 -28.77 -2.06
N VAL A 306 25.24 -27.83 -1.12
CA VAL A 306 25.94 -27.89 0.17
C VAL A 306 25.52 -29.14 0.95
N ASP A 307 24.23 -29.47 0.93
CA ASP A 307 23.66 -30.65 1.58
C ASP A 307 22.90 -31.54 0.56
N PRO A 308 23.37 -32.76 0.27
CA PRO A 308 22.66 -33.73 -0.56
C PRO A 308 21.28 -34.15 -0.02
N GLU A 309 21.05 -34.10 1.29
CA GLU A 309 19.77 -34.45 1.92
C GLU A 309 18.76 -33.29 1.93
N GLN A 310 19.17 -32.10 1.50
CA GLN A 310 18.32 -30.90 1.33
C GLN A 310 17.61 -30.45 2.64
N ARG A 311 18.23 -30.71 3.78
CA ARG A 311 17.91 -30.17 5.11
C ARG A 311 18.43 -28.73 5.25
N PHE A 312 19.61 -28.47 4.70
CA PHE A 312 20.29 -27.17 4.78
C PHE A 312 20.41 -26.50 3.41
N LEU A 313 20.17 -25.17 3.37
CA LEU A 313 20.14 -24.34 2.16
C LEU A 313 19.39 -24.99 0.96
N PRO A 314 18.17 -25.52 1.18
CA PRO A 314 17.46 -26.36 0.22
C PRO A 314 17.19 -25.66 -1.12
N ASN A 315 17.09 -26.47 -2.18
CA ASN A 315 16.62 -25.99 -3.48
C ASN A 315 15.14 -25.56 -3.39
N GLN A 316 14.82 -24.41 -4.01
CA GLN A 316 13.48 -23.79 -3.93
C GLN A 316 12.33 -24.73 -4.34
N ALA A 317 12.57 -25.68 -5.24
CA ALA A 317 11.60 -26.69 -5.65
C ALA A 317 11.13 -27.59 -4.49
N ASN A 318 12.04 -27.98 -3.58
CA ASN A 318 11.72 -28.86 -2.43
C ASN A 318 10.76 -28.18 -1.43
N LEU A 319 10.84 -26.86 -1.31
CA LEU A 319 10.00 -26.07 -0.39
C LEU A 319 8.64 -25.65 -0.98
N THR A 320 8.40 -25.90 -2.27
CA THR A 320 7.25 -25.34 -2.99
C THR A 320 5.96 -26.09 -2.63
N ILE A 321 5.00 -25.36 -2.07
CA ILE A 321 3.66 -25.85 -1.71
C ILE A 321 2.73 -25.75 -2.94
N TYR A 322 2.73 -24.59 -3.60
CA TYR A 322 2.00 -24.36 -4.85
C TYR A 322 2.86 -23.57 -5.84
N THR A 323 2.94 -24.04 -7.08
CA THR A 323 3.72 -23.40 -8.15
C THR A 323 3.02 -22.18 -8.77
N TRP A 324 1.70 -22.08 -8.66
CA TRP A 324 0.91 -21.02 -9.30
C TRP A 324 -0.36 -20.70 -8.51
N LYS A 325 -0.39 -19.54 -7.85
CA LYS A 325 -1.58 -18.95 -7.21
C LYS A 325 -1.65 -17.46 -7.53
N LYS A 326 -2.86 -16.90 -7.58
CA LYS A 326 -3.09 -15.45 -7.77
C LYS A 326 -2.76 -14.70 -6.48
N LEU A 327 -2.01 -13.61 -6.53
CA LEU A 327 -1.75 -12.78 -5.36
C LEU A 327 -2.85 -11.72 -5.20
N PHE A 328 -3.54 -11.71 -4.05
CA PHE A 328 -4.43 -10.61 -3.66
C PHE A 328 -3.86 -9.83 -2.48
N ILE A 329 -4.17 -8.52 -2.41
CA ILE A 329 -3.79 -7.68 -1.27
C ILE A 329 -4.49 -8.08 0.04
N ASN A 330 -5.74 -8.51 -0.04
CA ASN A 330 -6.60 -9.02 1.03
C ASN A 330 -7.59 -10.05 0.43
N LEU A 331 -8.49 -10.61 1.25
CA LEU A 331 -9.51 -11.58 0.79
C LEU A 331 -10.47 -11.05 -0.29
N GLU A 332 -10.55 -9.74 -0.53
CA GLU A 332 -11.46 -9.13 -1.51
C GLU A 332 -10.72 -8.56 -2.75
N GLY A 333 -9.38 -8.62 -2.78
CA GLY A 333 -8.56 -8.10 -3.88
C GLY A 333 -8.58 -6.57 -4.03
N CYS A 334 -8.98 -5.81 -3.01
CA CYS A 334 -9.26 -4.38 -3.15
C CYS A 334 -9.08 -3.55 -1.86
N VAL A 335 -8.94 -2.23 -2.01
CA VAL A 335 -8.82 -1.27 -0.91
C VAL A 335 -9.75 -0.06 -1.11
N ASN A 336 -10.39 0.40 -0.03
CA ASN A 336 -11.34 1.53 -0.07
C ASN A 336 -10.63 2.89 0.11
N THR A 337 -9.49 3.09 -0.55
CA THR A 337 -8.60 4.25 -0.38
C THR A 337 -7.98 4.71 -1.69
N LEU A 338 -8.21 5.97 -2.08
CA LEU A 338 -7.52 6.67 -3.19
C LEU A 338 -6.10 7.13 -2.81
N ARG A 339 -5.32 6.28 -2.15
CA ARG A 339 -3.98 6.63 -1.63
C ARG A 339 -2.83 6.12 -2.49
N GLY A 340 -3.11 5.46 -3.61
CA GLY A 340 -2.09 4.79 -4.42
C GLY A 340 -1.62 3.47 -3.83
N GLU A 341 -2.32 2.91 -2.82
CA GLU A 341 -1.91 1.68 -2.15
C GLU A 341 -1.76 0.50 -3.13
N CYS A 342 -2.59 0.44 -4.17
CA CYS A 342 -2.46 -0.60 -5.20
C CYS A 342 -1.27 -0.38 -6.14
N LYS A 343 -0.82 0.87 -6.33
CA LYS A 343 0.40 1.17 -7.08
C LYS A 343 1.64 0.78 -6.26
N ASP A 344 1.65 1.11 -4.97
CA ASP A 344 2.67 0.69 -4.01
C ASP A 344 2.75 -0.83 -3.86
N PHE A 345 1.60 -1.51 -3.86
CA PHE A 345 1.51 -2.98 -3.83
C PHE A 345 2.24 -3.60 -5.02
N VAL A 346 1.97 -3.13 -6.24
CA VAL A 346 2.64 -3.59 -7.46
C VAL A 346 4.13 -3.24 -7.47
N ALA A 347 4.52 -2.09 -6.91
CA ALA A 347 5.92 -1.69 -6.82
C ALA A 347 6.76 -2.55 -5.84
N ARG A 348 6.12 -3.18 -4.84
CA ARG A 348 6.80 -4.05 -3.86
C ARG A 348 6.76 -5.54 -4.24
N TYR A 349 5.62 -5.99 -4.77
CA TYR A 349 5.35 -7.42 -4.99
C TYR A 349 5.31 -7.82 -6.47
N GLY A 350 5.46 -6.88 -7.40
CA GLY A 350 5.34 -7.11 -8.83
C GLY A 350 6.64 -7.42 -9.57
N ASN A 351 7.77 -7.71 -8.90
CA ASN A 351 8.99 -8.10 -9.61
C ASN A 351 8.94 -9.60 -9.92
N ASP A 352 8.88 -9.91 -11.20
CA ASP A 352 8.72 -11.22 -11.84
C ASP A 352 10.06 -11.92 -12.16
N GLY A 353 11.17 -11.17 -12.06
CA GLY A 353 12.53 -11.65 -12.33
C GLY A 353 13.01 -11.34 -13.76
N ASP A 354 12.17 -10.74 -14.59
CA ASP A 354 12.48 -10.41 -15.98
C ASP A 354 13.75 -9.54 -16.09
N ASN A 355 14.50 -9.73 -17.18
CA ASN A 355 15.76 -9.03 -17.47
C ASN A 355 16.84 -9.24 -16.39
N ASN A 356 16.90 -10.46 -15.84
CA ASN A 356 17.83 -10.87 -14.78
C ASN A 356 17.74 -9.96 -13.55
N THR A 357 16.50 -9.75 -13.07
CA THR A 357 16.20 -9.10 -11.80
C THR A 357 15.84 -10.16 -10.75
N ALA A 358 15.89 -9.78 -9.47
CA ALA A 358 15.38 -10.64 -8.42
C ALA A 358 13.84 -10.61 -8.34
N GLN A 359 13.26 -11.78 -8.14
CA GLN A 359 11.83 -11.94 -7.90
C GLN A 359 11.43 -11.36 -6.54
N SER A 360 10.32 -10.63 -6.49
CA SER A 360 9.76 -10.12 -5.23
C SER A 360 9.49 -11.30 -4.28
N ARG A 361 10.18 -11.33 -3.14
CA ARG A 361 9.94 -12.27 -2.03
C ARG A 361 9.25 -11.55 -0.88
N TYR A 362 8.23 -12.15 -0.31
CA TYR A 362 7.44 -11.55 0.76
C TYR A 362 6.63 -12.60 1.51
N GLN A 363 6.25 -12.28 2.75
CA GLN A 363 5.34 -13.11 3.53
C GLN A 363 3.91 -13.06 2.96
N CYS A 364 3.25 -14.21 2.92
CA CYS A 364 1.90 -14.39 2.44
C CYS A 364 1.16 -15.48 3.20
N TYR A 365 -0.16 -15.46 3.09
CA TYR A 365 -1.07 -16.41 3.73
C TYR A 365 -1.78 -17.22 2.66
N TYR A 366 -1.93 -18.52 2.92
CA TYR A 366 -2.48 -19.49 1.98
C TYR A 366 -3.55 -20.36 2.66
N ASN A 367 -4.47 -20.92 1.89
CA ASN A 367 -5.38 -21.97 2.37
C ASN A 367 -4.80 -23.34 1.95
N LYS A 368 -4.92 -24.34 2.84
CA LYS A 368 -4.52 -25.74 2.60
C LYS A 368 -5.37 -26.47 1.56
N ASP A 369 -6.58 -25.97 1.29
CA ASP A 369 -7.43 -26.46 0.21
C ASP A 369 -6.86 -26.04 -1.16
N PRO A 370 -6.43 -26.99 -2.01
CA PRO A 370 -5.88 -26.67 -3.32
C PRO A 370 -6.88 -26.00 -4.26
N ALA A 371 -8.19 -26.08 -4.02
CA ALA A 371 -9.22 -25.45 -4.83
C ALA A 371 -9.24 -23.90 -4.70
N VAL A 372 -8.64 -23.34 -3.64
CA VAL A 372 -8.53 -21.88 -3.49
C VAL A 372 -7.43 -21.36 -4.42
N GLU A 373 -7.81 -20.68 -5.51
CA GLU A 373 -6.89 -20.23 -6.57
C GLU A 373 -5.93 -19.09 -6.18
N PHE A 374 -6.09 -18.49 -4.99
CA PHE A 374 -5.40 -17.27 -4.59
C PHE A 374 -4.74 -17.35 -3.21
N VAL A 375 -3.72 -16.51 -3.02
CA VAL A 375 -3.02 -16.25 -1.76
C VAL A 375 -3.10 -14.78 -1.41
N VAL A 376 -2.92 -14.46 -0.12
CA VAL A 376 -3.21 -13.13 0.43
C VAL A 376 -1.97 -12.53 1.07
N ALA A 377 -1.64 -11.28 0.74
CA ALA A 377 -0.51 -10.57 1.33
C ALA A 377 -0.81 -9.96 2.72
N ARG A 378 -2.07 -9.54 2.98
CA ARG A 378 -2.51 -8.99 4.27
C ARG A 378 -3.66 -9.83 4.83
N TYR A 379 -3.35 -10.69 5.81
CA TYR A 379 -4.32 -11.45 6.60
C TYR A 379 -3.87 -11.40 8.07
N ASP A 380 -4.81 -11.12 8.97
CA ASP A 380 -4.58 -10.86 10.40
C ASP A 380 -5.93 -11.03 11.12
N LEU A 381 -6.19 -12.23 11.64
CA LEU A 381 -7.47 -12.51 12.32
C LEU A 381 -7.58 -11.83 13.68
N ASP A 382 -6.49 -11.59 14.40
CA ASP A 382 -6.52 -10.97 15.73
C ASP A 382 -6.92 -9.49 15.65
N LYS A 383 -6.40 -8.77 14.64
CA LYS A 383 -6.84 -7.41 14.33
C LYS A 383 -8.30 -7.39 13.89
N VAL A 384 -8.71 -8.27 12.98
CA VAL A 384 -10.10 -8.36 12.51
C VAL A 384 -11.05 -8.68 13.67
N TYR A 385 -10.68 -9.61 14.55
CA TYR A 385 -11.43 -9.94 15.76
C TYR A 385 -11.56 -8.75 16.71
N ARG A 386 -10.46 -8.02 16.97
CA ARG A 386 -10.47 -6.84 17.84
C ARG A 386 -11.31 -5.70 17.24
N GLU A 387 -11.21 -5.46 15.94
CA GLU A 387 -12.00 -4.43 15.23
C GLU A 387 -13.48 -4.80 15.19
N LEU A 388 -13.82 -6.07 15.00
CA LEU A 388 -15.19 -6.59 15.13
C LEU A 388 -15.73 -6.43 16.56
N LEU A 389 -14.95 -6.80 17.57
CA LEU A 389 -15.35 -6.73 18.99
C LEU A 389 -15.65 -5.29 19.42
N VAL A 390 -14.78 -4.34 19.07
CA VAL A 390 -14.99 -2.91 19.39
C VAL A 390 -16.20 -2.34 18.64
N SER A 391 -16.32 -2.62 17.35
CA SER A 391 -17.43 -2.13 16.51
C SER A 391 -18.79 -2.76 16.83
N LEU A 392 -18.81 -3.96 17.42
CA LEU A 392 -20.03 -4.59 17.93
C LEU A 392 -20.42 -4.05 19.31
N ILE A 393 -19.48 -4.01 20.26
CA ILE A 393 -19.78 -3.66 21.67
C ILE A 393 -20.15 -2.18 21.82
N VAL A 394 -19.39 -1.26 21.22
CA VAL A 394 -19.56 0.19 21.50
C VAL A 394 -20.97 0.69 21.12
N PRO A 395 -21.52 0.42 19.91
CA PRO A 395 -22.87 0.85 19.56
C PRO A 395 -23.96 0.16 20.40
N ILE A 396 -23.77 -1.11 20.77
CA ILE A 396 -24.75 -1.85 21.61
C ILE A 396 -24.80 -1.27 23.02
N VAL A 397 -23.64 -1.01 23.65
CA VAL A 397 -23.57 -0.41 24.99
C VAL A 397 -24.15 1.00 24.99
N LEU A 398 -23.82 1.83 23.99
CA LEU A 398 -24.41 3.16 23.84
C LEU A 398 -25.93 3.09 23.64
N PHE A 399 -26.43 2.20 22.78
CA PHE A 399 -27.87 2.01 22.57
C PHE A 399 -28.60 1.59 23.85
N VAL A 400 -28.07 0.62 24.60
CA VAL A 400 -28.67 0.11 25.84
C VAL A 400 -28.66 1.16 26.95
N VAL A 401 -27.52 1.80 27.22
CA VAL A 401 -27.42 2.87 28.24
C VAL A 401 -28.33 4.05 27.91
N SER A 402 -28.38 4.45 26.63
CA SER A 402 -29.22 5.56 26.17
C SER A 402 -30.71 5.23 26.27
N SER A 403 -31.10 4.00 25.96
CA SER A 403 -32.48 3.51 26.07
C SER A 403 -32.93 3.43 27.54
N ILE A 404 -32.09 2.88 28.43
CA ILE A 404 -32.34 2.86 29.88
C ILE A 404 -32.49 4.30 30.43
N SER A 405 -31.61 5.21 30.00
CA SER A 405 -31.69 6.63 30.38
C SER A 405 -33.01 7.27 29.95
N LEU A 406 -33.48 7.02 28.71
CA LEU A 406 -34.78 7.50 28.24
C LEU A 406 -35.95 6.87 29.00
N CYS A 407 -35.89 5.58 29.34
CA CYS A 407 -36.89 4.92 30.17
C CYS A 407 -36.97 5.51 31.59
N ILE A 408 -35.84 5.87 32.19
CA ILE A 408 -35.79 6.55 33.49
C ILE A 408 -36.37 7.97 33.35
N ILE A 409 -35.88 8.76 32.39
CA ILE A 409 -36.34 10.15 32.18
C ILE A 409 -37.85 10.22 31.89
N THR A 410 -38.41 9.29 31.11
CA THR A 410 -39.86 9.24 30.82
C THR A 410 -40.72 8.75 31.98
N LYS A 411 -40.12 8.12 33.01
CA LYS A 411 -40.80 7.79 34.27
C LYS A 411 -40.69 8.90 35.31
N SER A 412 -39.53 9.56 35.39
CA SER A 412 -39.25 10.62 36.36
C SER A 412 -39.81 11.98 35.94
N VAL A 413 -39.74 12.37 34.66
CA VAL A 413 -40.19 13.70 34.23
C VAL A 413 -41.70 13.72 34.00
N LYS A 414 -42.40 14.50 34.82
CA LYS A 414 -43.81 14.85 34.60
C LYS A 414 -43.92 16.27 34.04
N VAL A 415 -44.90 16.49 33.17
CA VAL A 415 -45.33 17.83 32.76
C VAL A 415 -46.44 18.26 33.70
N GLY A 416 -46.23 19.33 34.47
CA GLY A 416 -47.29 19.95 35.27
C GLY A 416 -48.16 20.88 34.44
N ASP A 417 -49.29 21.32 34.98
CA ASP A 417 -50.28 22.16 34.26
C ASP A 417 -49.72 23.51 33.77
N ASP A 418 -48.60 23.97 34.35
CA ASP A 418 -47.76 25.08 33.85
C ASP A 418 -47.14 24.85 32.45
N ALA A 419 -47.32 23.66 31.85
CA ALA A 419 -46.56 23.13 30.72
C ALA A 419 -45.04 23.05 30.95
N LYS A 420 -44.59 23.04 32.21
CA LYS A 420 -43.19 22.88 32.61
C LYS A 420 -42.88 21.43 32.97
N MET A 421 -41.75 20.93 32.46
CA MET A 421 -41.17 19.64 32.88
C MET A 421 -40.54 19.78 34.25
N ARG A 422 -40.90 18.88 35.18
CA ARG A 422 -40.30 18.75 36.51
C ARG A 422 -39.88 17.29 36.73
N CYS A 423 -38.72 17.06 37.36
CA CYS A 423 -38.23 15.72 37.64
C CYS A 423 -38.73 15.23 39.01
N VAL A 424 -39.48 14.14 39.02
CA VAL A 424 -40.08 13.50 40.20
C VAL A 424 -39.23 12.28 40.57
N CYS A 425 -38.04 12.54 41.09
CA CYS A 425 -37.23 11.53 41.76
C CYS A 425 -37.53 11.60 43.26
N SER A 426 -38.39 10.68 43.71
CA SER A 426 -38.81 10.35 45.09
C SER A 426 -38.42 11.30 46.24
N GLY A 427 -39.43 11.81 46.94
CA GLY A 427 -39.52 11.48 48.37
C GLY A 427 -39.33 12.57 49.42
N GLU A 428 -39.80 13.80 49.20
CA GLU A 428 -40.20 14.68 50.32
C GLU A 428 -41.63 15.18 50.10
N ASP A 429 -42.59 14.51 50.75
CA ASP A 429 -43.95 15.02 50.92
C ASP A 429 -43.95 16.06 52.04
N SER A 430 -43.90 17.35 51.68
CA SER A 430 -44.13 18.44 52.62
C SER A 430 -44.96 19.56 51.98
N ASP A 431 -46.27 19.35 51.96
CA ASP A 431 -47.24 20.43 51.72
C ASP A 431 -47.14 21.47 52.84
N LEU A 432 -46.50 22.60 52.54
CA LEU A 432 -46.67 23.85 53.28
C LEU A 432 -46.84 25.00 52.29
N GLU A 433 -48.10 25.31 51.99
CA GLU A 433 -48.44 26.58 51.39
C GLU A 433 -48.18 27.74 52.37
N ASP A 434 -47.73 28.82 51.76
CA ASP A 434 -48.01 30.22 52.12
C ASP A 434 -47.23 30.94 53.23
N ASN A 435 -47.14 32.25 53.00
CA ASN A 435 -46.93 33.33 53.95
C ASN A 435 -45.59 33.43 54.71
N TYR A 436 -44.69 34.25 54.16
CA TYR A 436 -44.16 35.37 54.96
C TYR A 436 -43.88 36.62 54.12
N ARG A 437 -44.56 37.73 54.46
CA ARG A 437 -44.18 39.09 53.98
C ARG A 437 -42.82 39.46 54.55
N GLY A 438 -41.86 39.79 53.69
CA GLY A 438 -40.47 40.06 54.10
C GLY A 438 -40.23 41.41 54.79
N LYS A 439 -39.03 41.55 55.36
CA LYS A 439 -38.43 42.85 55.73
C LYS A 439 -36.90 42.77 55.67
N GLN A 440 -36.26 43.91 55.45
CA GLN A 440 -34.80 44.03 55.38
C GLN A 440 -34.16 43.90 56.77
N ARG A 441 -32.97 43.26 56.87
CA ARG A 441 -31.73 43.84 57.45
C ARG A 441 -30.53 42.88 57.41
N LYS A 442 -29.41 43.39 56.86
CA LYS A 442 -28.02 43.09 57.28
C LYS A 442 -27.69 43.95 58.55
N PRO A 443 -26.55 43.80 59.28
CA PRO A 443 -25.26 43.21 58.85
C PRO A 443 -24.46 42.39 59.91
N ASN A 444 -23.27 41.89 59.48
CA ASN A 444 -22.02 41.65 60.26
C ASN A 444 -21.99 40.54 61.35
N ALA A 445 -20.84 39.91 61.68
CA ALA A 445 -19.52 39.88 61.02
C ALA A 445 -18.61 38.67 61.46
N GLN A 446 -17.71 38.29 60.55
CA GLN A 446 -16.29 37.88 60.70
C GLN A 446 -15.76 37.03 61.89
N ILE A 447 -15.05 35.95 61.52
CA ILE A 447 -13.69 35.53 61.97
C ILE A 447 -13.01 34.99 60.67
N TYR A 448 -12.04 35.69 60.05
CA TYR A 448 -10.56 35.51 60.13
C TYR A 448 -10.08 34.16 59.56
N GLU A 449 -8.98 34.01 58.80
CA GLU A 449 -7.87 34.85 58.27
C GLU A 449 -7.06 33.97 57.26
N THR A 450 -6.23 34.35 56.27
CA THR A 450 -5.76 35.58 55.55
C THR A 450 -5.85 35.29 54.01
N ASP A 451 -5.41 36.05 52.97
CA ASP A 451 -4.48 37.19 52.71
C ASP A 451 -2.97 36.82 52.72
N ASP A 452 -2.02 37.33 51.91
CA ASP A 452 -1.93 38.17 50.69
C ASP A 452 -0.49 37.92 50.12
N ASP A 453 0.01 38.27 48.92
CA ASP A 453 -0.37 38.77 47.58
C ASP A 453 0.99 39.16 46.89
N MET A 454 0.99 39.95 45.80
CA MET A 454 2.09 40.78 45.24
C MET A 454 3.10 40.19 44.22
N ASP A 455 2.67 40.26 42.94
CA ASP A 455 3.33 40.85 41.75
C ASP A 455 4.83 41.30 41.82
N ILE A 456 5.62 41.02 40.75
CA ILE A 456 6.54 42.00 40.09
C ILE A 456 7.09 41.54 38.70
N ARG A 457 6.58 42.18 37.64
CA ARG A 457 7.28 42.91 36.55
C ARG A 457 8.61 42.40 35.87
N ARG A 458 8.47 41.89 34.63
CA ARG A 458 9.34 42.04 33.39
C ARG A 458 10.87 41.75 33.42
N ARG A 459 11.33 40.87 32.50
CA ARG A 459 11.90 41.25 31.16
C ARG A 459 12.18 40.08 30.20
N ASN A 460 12.27 40.43 28.91
CA ASN A 460 12.52 39.70 27.65
C ASN A 460 13.67 38.65 27.69
N ILE A 461 13.73 37.65 26.80
CA ILE A 461 14.20 37.72 25.39
C ILE A 461 13.79 36.46 24.56
N GLU A 462 13.53 36.64 23.25
CA GLU A 462 13.44 35.70 22.07
C GLU A 462 12.92 34.22 22.23
N GLU A 463 12.33 33.54 21.24
CA GLU A 463 12.32 33.71 19.76
C GLU A 463 11.00 33.20 19.08
N GLU A 464 10.80 33.57 17.81
CA GLU A 464 9.73 33.37 16.79
C GLU A 464 8.38 32.59 16.98
N PRO A 465 7.26 33.10 16.39
CA PRO A 465 5.98 32.41 16.14
C PRO A 465 5.65 32.35 14.62
N PRO A 466 4.39 32.16 14.13
CA PRO A 466 3.20 31.50 14.70
C PRO A 466 2.69 30.33 13.82
N HIS A 467 1.66 29.60 14.28
CA HIS A 467 0.80 28.83 13.38
C HIS A 467 -0.66 29.00 13.81
N ASP A 468 -1.49 29.64 12.98
CA ASP A 468 -2.93 29.77 13.24
C ASP A 468 -3.75 29.72 11.93
N THR A 469 -5.06 29.61 12.09
CA THR A 469 -6.05 29.21 11.07
C THR A 469 -6.41 30.31 10.08
N HIS A 470 -6.86 29.90 8.88
CA HIS A 470 -7.93 30.62 8.17
C HIS A 470 -8.70 29.70 7.22
N GLU A 471 -10.03 29.79 7.23
CA GLU A 471 -10.89 29.12 6.26
C GLU A 471 -11.10 29.93 4.97
N MET A 472 -11.37 29.18 3.88
CA MET A 472 -12.15 29.49 2.67
C MET A 472 -12.41 30.96 2.24
N ILE A 473 -12.22 31.23 0.93
CA ILE A 473 -13.33 31.28 -0.06
C ILE A 473 -12.77 31.29 -1.50
N GLY A 474 -13.54 30.74 -2.44
CA GLY A 474 -13.05 30.26 -3.73
C GLY A 474 -12.77 31.29 -4.84
N SER A 475 -12.42 30.77 -6.02
CA SER A 475 -13.01 31.19 -7.30
C SER A 475 -12.79 30.14 -8.39
N THR A 476 -13.52 30.26 -9.51
CA THR A 476 -13.57 29.26 -10.59
C THR A 476 -12.84 29.70 -11.88
N LYS A 477 -12.14 28.75 -12.50
CA LYS A 477 -11.91 28.54 -13.96
C LYS A 477 -10.95 27.35 -14.12
N SER A 478 -11.35 26.24 -14.73
CA SER A 478 -11.45 26.02 -16.18
C SER A 478 -10.08 26.09 -16.89
N LEU A 479 -9.56 24.92 -17.30
CA LEU A 479 -9.53 24.53 -18.72
C LEU A 479 -9.17 23.04 -18.91
N ILE A 480 -9.74 22.43 -19.95
CA ILE A 480 -9.45 21.07 -20.43
C ILE A 480 -8.54 21.19 -21.67
N PRO A 481 -7.47 20.39 -21.81
CA PRO A 481 -6.84 20.14 -23.11
C PRO A 481 -7.57 19.00 -23.83
N LEU A 482 -8.24 19.30 -24.94
CA LEU A 482 -8.87 18.31 -25.82
C LEU A 482 -7.83 17.61 -26.71
N SER A 483 -8.14 16.39 -27.15
CA SER A 483 -7.48 15.75 -28.29
C SER A 483 -7.65 16.60 -29.56
N PRO A 484 -6.68 16.61 -30.49
CA PRO A 484 -6.80 17.35 -31.74
C PRO A 484 -7.90 16.77 -32.62
N ALA A 485 -8.65 17.65 -33.30
CA ALA A 485 -9.67 17.30 -34.26
C ALA A 485 -9.09 17.04 -35.66
N THR A 486 -9.84 16.28 -36.46
CA THR A 486 -9.68 16.22 -37.92
C THR A 486 -11.00 16.69 -38.53
N GLU A 487 -11.00 17.82 -39.24
CA GLU A 487 -12.21 18.36 -39.89
C GLU A 487 -12.34 17.88 -41.34
N SER A 488 -13.57 17.55 -41.74
CA SER A 488 -14.15 17.57 -43.10
C SER A 488 -15.25 16.49 -43.20
N GLY A 489 -16.53 16.81 -43.41
CA GLY A 489 -17.14 18.14 -43.49
C GLY A 489 -18.65 18.10 -43.77
N THR A 490 -19.27 19.28 -43.80
CA THR A 490 -20.59 19.62 -44.40
C THR A 490 -21.82 18.77 -44.07
N SER A 491 -22.78 19.39 -43.38
CA SER A 491 -24.21 19.02 -43.43
C SER A 491 -25.08 20.29 -43.41
N GLU A 492 -25.84 20.54 -44.47
CA GLU A 492 -26.92 21.54 -44.46
C GLU A 492 -28.25 20.94 -43.97
N ARG A 493 -29.23 21.81 -43.73
CA ARG A 493 -30.53 21.49 -43.09
C ARG A 493 -31.46 20.73 -44.05
N THR A 494 -32.51 20.06 -43.57
CA THR A 494 -33.87 20.65 -43.40
C THR A 494 -34.81 19.62 -42.74
N TYR A 495 -35.98 20.07 -42.27
CA TYR A 495 -37.19 19.38 -41.76
C TYR A 495 -37.60 18.07 -42.51
N ASP A 496 -38.45 17.15 -42.02
CA ASP A 496 -39.70 17.27 -41.22
C ASP A 496 -40.05 15.98 -40.38
N ASP A 497 -41.23 15.95 -39.75
CA ASP A 497 -41.90 14.81 -39.06
C ASP A 497 -42.08 13.53 -39.94
N GLU A 498 -42.24 12.28 -39.46
CA GLU A 498 -43.44 11.78 -38.74
C GLU A 498 -43.33 10.41 -37.98
N LYS A 499 -44.43 10.11 -37.28
CA LYS A 499 -44.80 9.01 -36.37
C LYS A 499 -44.53 7.52 -36.78
N ALA A 500 -43.92 6.81 -35.82
CA ALA A 500 -44.46 5.70 -35.00
C ALA A 500 -44.83 4.29 -35.54
N SER A 501 -44.50 3.30 -34.70
CA SER A 501 -45.07 1.93 -34.57
C SER A 501 -44.69 0.90 -35.66
N ARG A 502 -44.66 -0.43 -35.41
CA ARG A 502 -44.82 -1.24 -34.16
C ARG A 502 -43.97 -2.53 -34.26
N CYS A 503 -43.98 -3.37 -33.22
CA CYS A 503 -43.41 -4.73 -33.19
C CYS A 503 -44.00 -5.63 -34.30
N ASP A 504 -43.32 -6.68 -34.80
CA ASP A 504 -43.26 -8.01 -34.16
C ASP A 504 -42.22 -8.96 -34.81
N ALA A 505 -42.05 -10.15 -34.22
CA ALA A 505 -41.33 -11.34 -34.70
C ALA A 505 -42.10 -12.60 -34.23
N PRO A 506 -41.78 -13.86 -34.63
CA PRO A 506 -40.66 -14.35 -35.46
C PRO A 506 -41.10 -15.32 -36.61
N GLU A 507 -40.15 -15.95 -37.33
CA GLU A 507 -40.00 -17.43 -37.49
C GLU A 507 -38.89 -17.81 -38.53
N LYS A 508 -38.79 -19.10 -38.88
CA LYS A 508 -37.68 -19.85 -39.55
C LYS A 508 -38.23 -20.62 -40.80
N PRO A 509 -37.44 -21.42 -41.57
CA PRO A 509 -36.01 -21.42 -41.94
C PRO A 509 -35.80 -21.64 -43.49
N LEU A 510 -34.63 -22.19 -43.88
CA LEU A 510 -34.14 -22.69 -45.20
C LEU A 510 -33.10 -21.75 -45.84
N VAL A 511 -31.83 -22.12 -46.16
CA VAL A 511 -31.16 -23.32 -46.75
C VAL A 511 -30.87 -23.11 -48.26
N GLU A 512 -29.77 -23.71 -48.73
CA GLU A 512 -29.03 -23.45 -49.98
C GLU A 512 -28.14 -22.18 -49.90
N LEU A 513 -26.83 -22.23 -50.22
CA LEU A 513 -26.00 -23.33 -50.74
C LEU A 513 -24.59 -23.32 -50.11
#